data_AF-A0A0L1JK39-F1
#
_entry.id   AF-A0A0L1JK39-F1
#
_cell.length_a   1.000
_cell.length_b   1.000
_cell.length_c   1.000
_cell.angle_alpha   90.00
_cell.angle_beta   90.00
_cell.angle_gamma   90.00
#
_symmetry.space_group_name_H-M   'P 1'
#
loop_
_entity.id
_entity.type
_entity.pdbx_description
1 polymer ?
#
loop_
_entity_poly.entity_id
_entity_poly.type
_entity_poly.pdbx_seq_one_letter_code
_entity_poly.pdbx_strand_id
1 'polypeptide(L)'
;MTHRLAFTLRDLKLHWILPLVCASKNLDAGHRERLLCVLERFAFRYGILARARIAEYDRKIGPVITCLNTTPAEYRLPEVEAILTDLLNRYATREAMQRQLEGLEYEQNKKALKYVLAMTEFMSTWYNGQANGRPTVLAPNVPIDIGAMTLEHISPQNPEDAGAEMLPHLHKLGNLTLLSQDENDRAGNRPFADKKPVLEGSRLLINQEIAANEAWGAEQASARQNALRDQAMTIFELTF
;
A
#
# COMPACT_ATOMS: atom_id res chain seq x y z
N MET A 1 -6.15 15.14 9.06
CA MET A 1 -6.33 13.82 8.43
C MET A 1 -5.15 13.64 7.51
N THR A 2 -4.39 12.54 7.61
CA THR A 2 -3.21 12.33 6.76
C THR A 2 -3.63 12.12 5.30
N HIS A 3 -2.76 12.43 4.34
CA HIS A 3 -3.03 12.17 2.91
C HIS A 3 -3.31 10.68 2.66
N ARG A 4 -2.62 9.79 3.37
CA ARG A 4 -2.88 8.35 3.33
C ARG A 4 -4.32 8.00 3.73
N LEU A 5 -4.77 8.47 4.89
CA LEU A 5 -6.13 8.17 5.35
C LEU A 5 -7.19 8.80 4.43
N ALA A 6 -6.91 9.99 3.89
CA ALA A 6 -7.78 10.61 2.90
C ALA A 6 -7.90 9.75 1.63
N PHE A 7 -6.79 9.21 1.11
CA PHE A 7 -6.79 8.30 -0.04
C PHE A 7 -7.52 7.00 0.26
N THR A 8 -7.28 6.40 1.43
CA THR A 8 -7.97 5.19 1.89
C THR A 8 -9.49 5.37 1.89
N LEU A 9 -9.97 6.50 2.44
CA LEU A 9 -11.39 6.77 2.51
C LEU A 9 -11.96 7.15 1.13
N ARG A 10 -11.38 8.16 0.46
CA ARG A 10 -11.98 8.79 -0.73
C ARG A 10 -11.67 8.05 -2.01
N ASP A 11 -10.40 7.74 -2.25
CA ASP A 11 -9.95 7.18 -3.52
C ASP A 11 -10.24 5.69 -3.61
N LEU A 12 -9.92 4.94 -2.54
CA LEU A 12 -10.23 3.53 -2.40
C LEU A 12 -11.69 3.28 -1.97
N LYS A 13 -12.45 4.33 -1.64
CA LYS A 13 -13.87 4.27 -1.27
C LYS A 13 -14.17 3.38 -0.06
N LEU A 14 -13.22 3.25 0.87
CA LEU A 14 -13.38 2.43 2.07
C LEU A 14 -14.13 3.21 3.17
N HIS A 15 -15.29 3.80 2.84
CA HIS A 15 -16.05 4.63 3.78
C HIS A 15 -16.59 3.86 4.99
N TRP A 16 -16.68 2.53 4.89
CA TRP A 16 -17.19 1.66 5.95
C TRP A 16 -16.30 1.65 7.21
N ILE A 17 -15.01 2.01 7.12
CA ILE A 17 -14.17 2.21 8.32
C ILE A 17 -14.36 3.57 8.99
N LEU A 18 -15.06 4.52 8.34
CA LEU A 18 -15.21 5.89 8.84
C LEU A 18 -15.80 5.99 10.25
N PRO A 19 -16.80 5.19 10.65
CA PRO A 19 -17.32 5.23 12.02
C PRO A 19 -16.24 4.99 13.09
N LEU A 20 -15.37 4.00 12.89
CA LEU A 20 -14.26 3.71 13.80
C LEU A 20 -13.18 4.82 13.75
N VAL A 21 -12.89 5.36 12.56
CA VAL A 21 -11.98 6.51 12.39
C VAL A 21 -12.48 7.76 13.14
N CYS A 22 -13.80 7.95 13.20
CA CYS A 22 -14.41 9.04 13.94
C CYS A 22 -14.36 8.79 15.45
N ALA A 23 -14.74 7.60 15.90
CA ALA A 23 -14.70 7.22 17.32
C ALA A 23 -13.27 7.27 17.91
N SER A 24 -12.26 6.96 17.10
CA SER A 24 -10.85 7.04 17.51
C SER A 24 -10.38 8.45 17.87
N LYS A 25 -11.18 9.51 17.61
CA LYS A 25 -10.88 10.88 18.06
C LYS A 25 -10.85 11.03 19.58
N ASN A 26 -11.49 10.11 20.30
CA ASN A 26 -11.53 10.11 21.76
C ASN A 26 -10.29 9.46 22.41
N LEU A 27 -9.36 8.92 21.59
CA LEU A 27 -8.06 8.42 22.04
C LEU A 27 -7.02 9.53 21.99
N ASP A 28 -5.96 9.41 22.80
CA ASP A 28 -4.77 10.23 22.62
C ASP A 28 -4.10 9.97 21.26
N ALA A 29 -3.25 10.91 20.85
CA ALA A 29 -2.63 10.90 19.53
C ALA A 29 -1.88 9.60 19.23
N GLY A 30 -1.15 9.03 20.20
CA GLY A 30 -0.35 7.83 20.01
C GLY A 30 -1.20 6.57 19.87
N HIS A 31 -2.23 6.39 20.70
CA HIS A 31 -3.17 5.28 20.53
C HIS A 31 -3.99 5.39 19.25
N ARG A 32 -4.41 6.62 18.89
CA ARG A 32 -5.13 6.87 17.66
C ARG A 32 -4.31 6.53 16.43
N GLU A 33 -3.07 7.01 16.35
CA GLU A 33 -2.21 6.77 15.19
C GLU A 33 -1.98 5.27 14.97
N ARG A 34 -1.75 4.52 16.06
CA ARG A 34 -1.62 3.06 16.01
C ARG A 34 -2.88 2.39 15.48
N LEU A 35 -4.05 2.74 16.01
CA LEU A 35 -5.32 2.19 15.53
C LEU A 35 -5.53 2.49 14.04
N LEU A 36 -5.28 3.72 13.59
CA LEU A 36 -5.43 4.09 12.19
C LEU A 36 -4.45 3.33 11.27
N CYS A 37 -3.19 3.17 11.68
CA CYS A 37 -2.21 2.38 10.95
C CYS A 37 -2.70 0.94 10.71
N VAL A 38 -3.18 0.28 11.76
CA VAL A 38 -3.74 -1.08 11.68
C VAL A 38 -4.98 -1.11 10.80
N LEU A 39 -5.90 -0.16 11.00
CA LEU A 39 -7.18 -0.11 10.31
C LEU A 39 -7.03 0.13 8.81
N GLU A 40 -6.12 1.01 8.39
CA GLU A 40 -5.87 1.29 6.96
C GLU A 40 -5.28 0.06 6.24
N ARG A 41 -4.35 -0.65 6.88
CA ARG A 41 -3.77 -1.90 6.36
C ARG A 41 -4.82 -3.01 6.30
N PHE A 42 -5.61 -3.17 7.36
CA PHE A 42 -6.75 -4.09 7.39
C PHE A 42 -7.75 -3.79 6.26
N ALA A 43 -8.18 -2.54 6.14
CA ALA A 43 -9.21 -2.15 5.19
C ALA A 43 -8.79 -2.40 3.74
N PHE A 44 -7.50 -2.18 3.44
CA PHE A 44 -6.95 -2.51 2.12
C PHE A 44 -7.02 -4.02 1.86
N ARG A 45 -6.51 -4.86 2.76
CA ARG A 45 -6.55 -6.32 2.59
C ARG A 45 -7.99 -6.85 2.52
N TYR A 46 -8.83 -6.44 3.45
CA TYR A 46 -10.20 -6.94 3.60
C TYR A 46 -11.14 -6.43 2.49
N GLY A 47 -11.12 -5.12 2.23
CA GLY A 47 -12.05 -4.47 1.31
C GLY A 47 -11.59 -4.43 -0.14
N ILE A 48 -10.30 -4.24 -0.39
CA ILE A 48 -9.76 -4.11 -1.77
C ILE A 48 -9.29 -5.45 -2.31
N LEU A 49 -8.38 -6.12 -1.61
CA LEU A 49 -7.80 -7.37 -2.10
C LEU A 49 -8.79 -8.53 -2.01
N ALA A 50 -9.38 -8.75 -0.84
CA ALA A 50 -10.30 -9.87 -0.63
C ALA A 50 -11.74 -9.59 -1.07
N ARG A 51 -12.13 -8.31 -1.19
CA ARG A 51 -13.53 -7.89 -1.45
C ARG A 51 -14.52 -8.56 -0.48
N ALA A 52 -14.12 -8.68 0.77
CA ALA A 52 -14.86 -9.39 1.79
C ALA A 52 -16.15 -8.67 2.21
N ARG A 53 -17.06 -9.40 2.86
CA ARG A 53 -18.37 -8.90 3.27
C ARG A 53 -18.25 -7.96 4.47
N ILE A 54 -18.49 -6.67 4.24
CA ILE A 54 -18.35 -5.61 5.25
C ILE A 54 -19.31 -5.78 6.45
N ALA A 55 -20.46 -6.42 6.29
CA ALA A 55 -21.41 -6.63 7.38
C ALA A 55 -20.82 -7.36 8.60
N GLU A 56 -19.86 -8.28 8.39
CA GLU A 56 -19.19 -8.97 9.50
C GLU A 56 -18.23 -8.06 10.26
N TYR A 57 -17.58 -7.12 9.56
CA TYR A 57 -16.79 -6.07 10.18
C TYR A 57 -17.68 -5.17 11.05
N ASP A 58 -18.78 -4.65 10.49
CA ASP A 58 -19.68 -3.73 11.21
C ASP A 58 -20.21 -4.36 12.49
N ARG A 59 -20.63 -5.63 12.42
CA ARG A 59 -21.14 -6.38 13.57
C ARG A 59 -20.11 -6.51 14.69
N LYS A 60 -18.85 -6.81 14.35
CA LYS A 60 -17.78 -7.03 15.35
C LYS A 60 -17.16 -5.74 15.87
N ILE A 61 -17.15 -4.69 15.06
CA ILE A 61 -16.54 -3.39 15.42
C ILE A 61 -17.53 -2.45 16.10
N GLY A 62 -18.85 -2.63 15.90
CA GLY A 62 -19.88 -1.86 16.61
C GLY A 62 -19.63 -1.70 18.12
N PRO A 63 -19.38 -2.78 18.87
CA PRO A 63 -19.05 -2.69 20.30
C PRO A 63 -17.79 -1.87 20.60
N VAL A 64 -16.76 -1.94 19.75
CA VAL A 64 -15.52 -1.15 19.88
C VAL A 64 -15.82 0.34 19.69
N ILE A 65 -16.66 0.68 18.70
CA ILE A 65 -17.10 2.06 18.46
C ILE A 65 -17.87 2.59 19.67
N THR A 66 -18.77 1.79 20.24
CA THR A 66 -19.49 2.16 21.47
C THR A 66 -18.52 2.42 22.61
N CYS A 67 -17.60 1.48 22.90
CA CYS A 67 -16.57 1.62 23.93
C CYS A 67 -15.76 2.91 23.76
N LEU A 68 -15.26 3.21 22.55
CA LEU A 68 -14.52 4.43 22.26
C LEU A 68 -15.32 5.72 22.49
N ASN A 69 -16.64 5.68 22.36
CA ASN A 69 -17.51 6.85 22.56
C ASN A 69 -18.00 7.01 23.99
N THR A 70 -18.13 5.92 24.76
CA THR A 70 -18.70 5.95 26.11
C THR A 70 -17.68 5.73 27.22
N THR A 71 -16.75 4.80 27.03
CA THR A 71 -15.75 4.38 28.04
C THR A 71 -14.35 4.25 27.41
N PRO A 72 -13.80 5.30 26.78
CA PRO A 72 -12.53 5.21 26.03
C PRO A 72 -11.33 4.75 26.88
N ALA A 73 -11.38 4.89 28.21
CA ALA A 73 -10.35 4.37 29.12
C ALA A 73 -10.29 2.83 29.18
N GLU A 74 -11.37 2.14 28.79
CA GLU A 74 -11.44 0.67 28.72
C GLU A 74 -10.90 0.13 27.40
N TYR A 75 -10.74 0.97 26.37
CA TYR A 75 -10.21 0.57 25.07
C TYR A 75 -8.83 -0.10 25.18
N ARG A 76 -8.68 -1.23 24.51
CA ARG A 76 -7.38 -1.91 24.35
C ARG A 76 -7.17 -2.23 22.88
N LEU A 77 -6.08 -1.72 22.32
CA LEU A 77 -5.70 -2.00 20.92
C LEU A 77 -5.61 -3.52 20.63
N PRO A 78 -5.02 -4.37 21.50
CA PRO A 78 -4.96 -5.81 21.25
C PRO A 78 -6.32 -6.50 21.03
N GLU A 79 -7.40 -5.99 21.64
CA GLU A 79 -8.74 -6.55 21.44
C GLU A 79 -9.26 -6.27 20.03
N VAL A 80 -9.02 -5.06 19.52
CA VAL A 80 -9.36 -4.69 18.15
C VAL A 80 -8.51 -5.48 17.17
N GLU A 81 -7.20 -5.58 17.42
CA GLU A 81 -6.26 -6.38 16.64
C GLU A 81 -6.74 -7.84 16.53
N ALA A 82 -7.17 -8.46 17.64
CA ALA A 82 -7.72 -9.81 17.63
C ALA A 82 -9.00 -9.95 16.79
N ILE A 83 -9.92 -8.96 16.86
CA ILE A 83 -11.13 -8.93 16.03
C ILE A 83 -10.78 -8.85 14.54
N LEU A 84 -9.86 -7.97 14.17
CA LEU A 84 -9.44 -7.78 12.78
C LEU A 84 -8.71 -9.03 12.24
N THR A 85 -7.85 -9.65 13.05
CA THR A 85 -7.18 -10.91 12.69
C THR A 85 -8.18 -12.04 12.46
N ASP A 86 -9.18 -12.21 13.32
CA ASP A 86 -10.25 -13.21 13.12
C ASP A 86 -10.99 -12.99 11.79
N LEU A 87 -11.27 -11.73 11.43
CA LEU A 87 -11.89 -11.40 10.14
C LEU A 87 -10.98 -11.73 8.96
N LEU A 88 -9.68 -11.41 9.03
CA LEU A 88 -8.73 -11.73 7.97
C LEU A 88 -8.58 -13.23 7.77
N ASN A 89 -8.45 -14.00 8.85
CA ASN A 89 -8.29 -15.45 8.78
C ASN A 89 -9.51 -16.15 8.16
N ARG A 90 -10.71 -15.58 8.32
CA ARG A 90 -11.94 -16.16 7.75
C ARG A 90 -12.21 -15.73 6.31
N TYR A 91 -11.92 -14.48 5.96
CA TYR A 91 -12.43 -13.89 4.72
C TYR A 91 -11.36 -13.32 3.80
N ALA A 92 -10.12 -13.22 4.25
CA ALA A 92 -9.01 -12.63 3.51
C ALA A 92 -7.70 -13.36 3.82
N THR A 93 -7.66 -14.68 3.62
CA THR A 93 -6.51 -15.53 4.01
C THR A 93 -5.21 -15.08 3.36
N ARG A 94 -4.08 -15.52 3.91
CA ARG A 94 -2.75 -15.17 3.41
C ARG A 94 -2.56 -15.61 1.95
N GLU A 95 -3.02 -16.80 1.59
CA GLU A 95 -2.95 -17.36 0.24
C GLU A 95 -3.82 -16.58 -0.74
N ALA A 96 -5.02 -16.18 -0.29
CA ALA A 96 -5.91 -15.33 -1.07
C ALA A 96 -5.26 -13.96 -1.30
N MET A 97 -4.72 -13.34 -0.24
CA MET A 97 -4.02 -12.07 -0.34
C MET A 97 -2.87 -12.12 -1.34
N GLN A 98 -2.02 -13.15 -1.27
CA GLN A 98 -0.90 -13.32 -2.20
C GLN A 98 -1.38 -13.36 -3.65
N ARG A 99 -2.37 -14.21 -3.96
CA ARG A 99 -2.94 -14.33 -5.30
C ARG A 99 -3.51 -13.01 -5.81
N GLN A 100 -4.22 -12.27 -4.96
CA GLN A 100 -4.84 -11.01 -5.34
C GLN A 100 -3.80 -9.89 -5.56
N LEU A 101 -2.70 -9.90 -4.81
CA LEU A 101 -1.56 -8.99 -5.04
C LEU A 101 -0.88 -9.29 -6.39
N GLU A 102 -0.64 -10.56 -6.70
CA GLU A 102 -0.04 -10.98 -7.98
C GLU A 102 -0.96 -10.68 -9.18
N GLY A 103 -2.28 -10.66 -8.95
CA GLY A 103 -3.29 -10.30 -9.92
C GLY A 103 -3.51 -8.80 -10.15
N LEU A 104 -2.84 -7.90 -9.40
CA LEU A 104 -2.98 -6.47 -9.62
C LEU A 104 -2.34 -6.05 -10.95
N GLU A 105 -3.09 -5.32 -11.76
CA GLU A 105 -2.67 -4.88 -13.10
C GLU A 105 -2.98 -3.41 -13.34
N TYR A 106 -2.13 -2.74 -14.14
CA TYR A 106 -2.17 -1.30 -14.35
C TYR A 106 -3.56 -0.79 -14.75
N GLU A 107 -4.21 -1.43 -15.73
CA GLU A 107 -5.45 -0.91 -16.31
C GLU A 107 -6.62 -0.95 -15.32
N GLN A 108 -6.76 -2.06 -14.59
CA GLN A 108 -7.92 -2.30 -13.72
C GLN A 108 -7.67 -1.81 -12.28
N ASN A 109 -6.41 -1.71 -11.85
CA ASN A 109 -6.08 -1.57 -10.43
C ASN A 109 -5.23 -0.34 -10.07
N LYS A 110 -5.21 0.71 -10.91
CA LYS A 110 -4.39 1.93 -10.69
C LYS A 110 -4.37 2.42 -9.24
N LYS A 111 -5.52 2.57 -8.61
CA LYS A 111 -5.60 3.08 -7.22
C LYS A 111 -5.02 2.12 -6.19
N ALA A 112 -5.23 0.82 -6.36
CA ALA A 112 -4.68 -0.21 -5.48
C ALA A 112 -3.16 -0.30 -5.65
N LEU A 113 -2.67 -0.26 -6.91
CA LEU A 113 -1.24 -0.22 -7.22
C LEU A 113 -0.55 1.01 -6.61
N LYS A 114 -1.15 2.20 -6.76
CA LYS A 114 -0.66 3.43 -6.10
C LYS A 114 -0.56 3.25 -4.59
N TYR A 115 -1.58 2.66 -3.98
CA TYR A 115 -1.60 2.43 -2.54
C TYR A 115 -0.51 1.46 -2.10
N VAL A 116 -0.33 0.33 -2.80
CA VAL A 116 0.73 -0.65 -2.48
C VAL A 116 2.11 0.00 -2.56
N LEU A 117 2.42 0.68 -3.66
CA LEU A 117 3.72 1.36 -3.84
C LEU A 117 3.95 2.45 -2.78
N ALA A 118 2.93 3.24 -2.45
CA ALA A 118 3.03 4.25 -1.41
C ALA A 118 3.23 3.63 -0.02
N MET A 119 2.54 2.52 0.28
CA MET A 119 2.71 1.81 1.56
C MET A 119 4.09 1.17 1.68
N THR A 120 4.64 0.63 0.60
CA THR A 120 6.04 0.19 0.51
C THR A 120 6.99 1.31 0.91
N GLU A 121 6.81 2.52 0.35
CA GLU A 121 7.64 3.69 0.66
C GLU A 121 7.49 4.11 2.13
N PHE A 122 6.24 4.29 2.60
CA PHE A 122 5.93 4.71 3.97
C PHE A 122 6.46 3.75 5.05
N MET A 123 6.56 2.46 4.74
CA MET A 123 6.94 1.41 5.69
C MET A 123 8.32 0.81 5.39
N SER A 124 9.07 1.41 4.47
CA SER A 124 10.40 0.95 4.04
C SER A 124 11.36 0.80 5.21
N THR A 125 11.47 1.79 6.09
CA THR A 125 12.37 1.73 7.26
C THR A 125 11.99 0.62 8.23
N TRP A 126 10.69 0.43 8.50
CA TRP A 126 10.24 -0.67 9.35
C TRP A 126 10.53 -2.03 8.72
N TYR A 127 10.21 -2.19 7.44
CA TYR A 127 10.45 -3.43 6.71
C TYR A 127 11.95 -3.77 6.62
N ASN A 128 12.78 -2.80 6.26
CA ASN A 128 14.24 -2.97 6.15
C ASN A 128 14.89 -3.16 7.53
N GLY A 129 14.26 -2.68 8.61
CA GLY A 129 14.57 -3.02 10.00
C GLY A 129 14.12 -4.43 10.41
N GLN A 130 14.01 -5.35 9.45
CA GLN A 130 13.54 -6.74 9.59
C GLN A 130 12.09 -6.89 10.05
N ALA A 131 11.27 -5.86 9.87
CA ALA A 131 9.86 -5.86 10.30
C ALA A 131 9.68 -6.21 11.79
N ASN A 132 10.68 -5.92 12.62
CA ASN A 132 10.66 -6.23 14.05
C ASN A 132 9.80 -5.23 14.83
N GLY A 133 9.02 -5.76 15.77
CA GLY A 133 8.15 -4.95 16.62
C GLY A 133 6.98 -4.32 15.84
N ARG A 134 6.40 -3.27 16.43
CA ARG A 134 5.17 -2.68 15.88
C ARG A 134 5.40 -2.02 14.53
N PRO A 135 4.54 -2.27 13.53
CA PRO A 135 4.62 -1.62 12.24
C PRO A 135 4.53 -0.10 12.37
N THR A 136 5.61 0.58 12.01
CA THR A 136 5.67 2.03 11.98
C THR A 136 5.54 2.51 10.55
N VAL A 137 4.75 3.55 10.41
CA VAL A 137 4.66 4.32 9.18
C VAL A 137 5.47 5.55 9.47
N LEU A 138 6.59 5.70 8.78
CA LEU A 138 7.30 6.96 8.84
C LEU A 138 6.64 7.91 7.86
N ALA A 139 6.45 9.16 8.28
CA ALA A 139 6.39 10.22 7.29
C ALA A 139 7.68 10.08 6.48
N PRO A 140 7.62 9.89 5.15
CA PRO A 140 8.83 9.92 4.36
C PRO A 140 9.46 11.30 4.59
N ASN A 141 10.74 11.45 4.29
CA ASN A 141 11.38 12.78 4.27
C ASN A 141 10.63 13.77 3.34
N VAL A 142 9.67 13.28 2.55
CA VAL A 142 8.74 14.01 1.71
C VAL A 142 7.28 13.62 2.02
N PRO A 143 6.37 14.58 2.20
CA PRO A 143 4.94 14.31 2.21
C PRO A 143 4.49 13.69 0.88
N ILE A 144 4.03 12.44 0.91
CA ILE A 144 3.42 11.80 -0.27
C ILE A 144 1.92 12.02 -0.23
N ASP A 145 1.41 12.85 -1.15
CA ASP A 145 0.00 12.84 -1.50
C ASP A 145 -0.24 11.75 -2.56
N ILE A 146 -0.69 10.58 -2.10
CA ILE A 146 -0.97 9.43 -2.97
C ILE A 146 -1.93 9.83 -4.09
N GLY A 147 -2.92 10.68 -3.82
CA GLY A 147 -3.89 11.13 -4.81
C GLY A 147 -3.23 11.85 -5.98
N ALA A 148 -2.27 12.73 -5.67
CA ALA A 148 -1.56 13.57 -6.64
C ALA A 148 -0.43 12.85 -7.40
N MET A 149 0.08 11.73 -6.91
CA MET A 149 1.11 10.95 -7.63
C MET A 149 0.53 10.30 -8.90
N THR A 150 1.37 10.07 -9.90
CA THR A 150 1.04 9.27 -11.08
C THR A 150 1.62 7.86 -10.95
N LEU A 151 1.10 6.92 -11.73
CA LEU A 151 1.76 5.63 -11.96
C LEU A 151 2.53 5.72 -13.27
N GLU A 152 3.81 5.36 -13.21
CA GLU A 152 4.68 5.31 -14.37
C GLU A 152 5.22 3.89 -14.60
N HIS A 153 5.31 3.51 -15.87
CA HIS A 153 5.99 2.29 -16.28
C HIS A 153 7.49 2.49 -16.29
N ILE A 154 8.27 1.55 -15.77
CA ILE A 154 9.73 1.69 -15.74
C ILE A 154 10.30 1.43 -17.14
N SER A 155 9.81 0.41 -17.83
CA SER A 155 10.04 0.21 -19.27
C SER A 155 9.09 1.06 -20.12
N PRO A 156 9.38 1.25 -21.42
CA PRO A 156 8.36 1.69 -22.39
C PRO A 156 7.13 0.79 -22.38
N GLN A 157 5.97 1.35 -22.73
CA GLN A 157 4.70 0.65 -22.87
C GLN A 157 4.53 -0.03 -24.23
N ASN A 158 5.25 0.42 -25.26
CA ASN A 158 5.18 -0.20 -26.57
C ASN A 158 5.98 -1.52 -26.54
N PRO A 159 5.37 -2.65 -26.93
CA PRO A 159 6.06 -3.94 -26.96
C PRO A 159 7.34 -3.97 -27.80
N GLU A 160 7.35 -3.23 -28.92
CA GLU A 160 8.52 -3.13 -29.81
C GLU A 160 9.71 -2.45 -29.11
N ASP A 161 9.43 -1.46 -28.26
CA ASP A 161 10.44 -0.72 -27.51
C ASP A 161 10.84 -1.44 -26.20
N ALA A 162 9.93 -2.24 -25.62
CA ALA A 162 10.13 -2.93 -24.35
C ALA A 162 10.81 -4.31 -24.48
N GLY A 163 10.70 -4.95 -25.64
CA GLY A 163 11.13 -6.33 -25.85
C GLY A 163 10.03 -7.35 -25.53
N ALA A 164 10.01 -8.47 -26.25
CA ALA A 164 8.96 -9.48 -26.15
C ALA A 164 8.92 -10.14 -24.76
N GLU A 165 10.08 -10.32 -24.14
CA GLU A 165 10.24 -10.85 -22.79
C GLU A 165 9.60 -9.97 -21.71
N MET A 166 9.41 -8.68 -21.98
CA MET A 166 8.77 -7.75 -21.04
C MET A 166 7.25 -7.84 -21.02
N LEU A 167 6.62 -8.39 -22.07
CA LEU A 167 5.16 -8.45 -22.22
C LEU A 167 4.42 -8.99 -20.98
N PRO A 168 4.85 -10.09 -20.32
CA PRO A 168 4.18 -10.61 -19.13
C PRO A 168 4.30 -9.70 -17.89
N HIS A 169 5.29 -8.81 -17.88
CA HIS A 169 5.64 -7.96 -16.75
C HIS A 169 5.21 -6.51 -16.95
N LEU A 170 4.85 -6.13 -18.18
CA LEU A 170 4.70 -4.74 -18.59
C LEU A 170 3.72 -3.98 -17.69
N HIS A 171 2.54 -4.55 -17.43
CA HIS A 171 1.48 -3.92 -16.64
C HIS A 171 1.43 -4.39 -15.19
N LYS A 172 2.49 -5.07 -14.71
CA LYS A 172 2.57 -5.65 -13.37
C LYS A 172 3.28 -4.71 -12.40
N LEU A 173 3.00 -4.89 -11.11
CA LEU A 173 3.54 -4.08 -10.02
C LEU A 173 5.08 -3.91 -10.09
N GLY A 174 5.79 -4.97 -10.45
CA GLY A 174 7.25 -4.96 -10.59
C GLY A 174 7.77 -3.95 -11.61
N ASN A 175 7.01 -3.64 -12.66
CA ASN A 175 7.36 -2.66 -13.69
C ASN A 175 6.71 -1.28 -13.48
N LEU A 176 6.08 -1.04 -12.34
CA LEU A 176 5.38 0.20 -12.03
C LEU A 176 6.04 0.93 -10.87
N THR A 177 6.02 2.26 -10.94
CA THR A 177 6.44 3.12 -9.84
C THR A 177 5.57 4.36 -9.69
N LEU A 178 5.77 5.10 -8.60
CA LEU A 178 5.13 6.39 -8.33
C LEU A 178 6.05 7.52 -8.73
N LEU A 179 5.51 8.51 -9.43
CA LEU A 179 6.17 9.78 -9.72
C LEU A 179 5.23 10.94 -9.41
N SER A 180 5.80 12.12 -9.14
CA SER A 180 5.05 13.36 -9.28
C SER A 180 4.71 13.61 -10.76
N GLN A 181 3.75 14.49 -11.02
CA GLN A 181 3.40 14.84 -12.40
C GLN A 181 4.60 15.38 -13.19
N ASP A 182 5.42 16.25 -12.59
CA ASP A 182 6.62 16.80 -13.23
C ASP A 182 7.67 15.72 -13.57
N GLU A 183 7.97 14.84 -12.60
CA GLU A 183 8.88 13.71 -12.84
C GLU A 183 8.33 12.80 -13.94
N ASN A 184 7.02 12.57 -13.97
CA ASN A 184 6.38 11.74 -14.96
C ASN A 184 6.42 12.34 -16.37
N ASP A 185 6.19 13.65 -16.49
CA ASP A 185 6.28 14.36 -17.78
C ASP A 185 7.70 14.32 -18.34
N ARG A 186 8.71 14.34 -17.46
CA ARG A 186 10.14 14.20 -17.82
C ARG A 186 10.52 12.77 -18.20
N ALA A 187 9.99 11.78 -17.48
CA ALA A 187 10.23 10.36 -17.74
C ALA A 187 9.54 9.90 -19.03
N GLY A 188 8.24 10.11 -19.15
CA GLY A 188 7.41 9.79 -20.31
C GLY A 188 7.51 8.33 -20.78
N ASN A 189 7.03 8.03 -21.99
CA ASN A 189 7.14 6.68 -22.56
C ASN A 189 8.55 6.39 -23.16
N ARG A 190 9.62 6.65 -22.40
CA ARG A 190 11.01 6.51 -22.86
C ARG A 190 11.67 5.21 -22.37
N PRO A 191 12.77 4.77 -23.00
CA PRO A 191 13.60 3.69 -22.48
C PRO A 191 14.11 3.97 -21.06
N PHE A 192 14.39 2.92 -20.30
CA PHE A 192 14.86 3.02 -18.92
C PHE A 192 16.12 3.90 -18.76
N ALA A 193 17.06 3.81 -19.70
CA ALA A 193 18.29 4.62 -19.66
C ALA A 193 18.00 6.14 -19.59
N ASP A 194 16.95 6.60 -20.27
CA ASP A 194 16.54 8.01 -20.28
C ASP A 194 15.76 8.39 -19.02
N LYS A 195 15.05 7.42 -18.42
CA LYS A 195 14.28 7.59 -17.18
C LYS A 195 15.17 7.56 -15.94
N LYS A 196 16.28 6.82 -15.98
CA LYS A 196 17.17 6.58 -14.84
C LYS A 196 17.60 7.88 -14.12
N PRO A 197 18.03 8.96 -14.80
CA PRO A 197 18.37 10.22 -14.11
C PRO A 197 17.20 10.88 -13.37
N VAL A 198 15.97 10.72 -13.88
CA VAL A 198 14.76 11.21 -13.19
C VAL A 198 14.52 10.39 -11.91
N LEU A 199 14.67 9.06 -12.00
CA LEU A 199 14.50 8.15 -10.88
C LEU A 199 15.60 8.30 -9.82
N GLU A 200 16.85 8.55 -10.21
CA GLU A 200 17.96 8.86 -9.29
C GLU A 200 17.71 10.16 -8.50
N GLY A 201 17.16 11.17 -9.17
CA GLY A 201 16.81 12.45 -8.54
C GLY A 201 15.52 12.43 -7.70
N SER A 202 14.74 11.35 -7.77
CA SER A 202 13.50 11.22 -7.00
C SER A 202 13.79 11.15 -5.51
N ARG A 203 12.87 11.71 -4.73
CA ARG A 203 12.94 11.67 -3.27
C ARG A 203 12.32 10.41 -2.66
N LEU A 204 11.66 9.58 -3.47
CA LEU A 204 11.12 8.28 -3.06
C LEU A 204 12.22 7.22 -3.16
N LEU A 205 12.42 6.47 -2.08
CA LEU A 205 13.39 5.38 -2.01
C LEU A 205 13.10 4.30 -3.07
N ILE A 206 11.83 3.99 -3.29
CA ILE A 206 11.43 2.99 -4.29
C ILE A 206 11.92 3.32 -5.72
N ASN A 207 12.12 4.61 -6.04
CA ASN A 207 12.67 5.05 -7.32
C ASN A 207 14.20 5.00 -7.34
N GLN A 208 14.84 5.36 -6.23
CA GLN A 208 16.29 5.26 -6.08
C GLN A 208 16.77 3.82 -6.20
N GLU A 209 16.01 2.87 -5.65
CA GLU A 209 16.27 1.43 -5.78
C GLU A 209 16.13 0.94 -7.24
N ILE A 210 15.15 1.45 -7.99
CA ILE A 210 15.01 1.15 -9.43
C ILE A 210 16.22 1.71 -10.19
N ALA A 211 16.58 2.96 -9.94
CA ALA A 211 17.69 3.65 -10.59
C ALA A 211 19.06 2.98 -10.38
N ALA A 212 19.25 2.28 -9.26
CA ALA A 212 20.48 1.54 -8.97
C ALA A 212 20.78 0.41 -9.99
N ASN A 213 19.79 -0.01 -10.77
CA ASN A 213 19.99 -1.00 -11.84
C ASN A 213 20.71 -0.35 -13.04
N GLU A 214 21.61 -1.09 -13.68
CA GLU A 214 22.29 -0.64 -14.90
C GLU A 214 21.35 -0.63 -16.11
N ALA A 215 20.49 -1.65 -16.20
CA ALA A 215 19.48 -1.83 -17.22
C ALA A 215 18.17 -2.33 -16.59
N TRP A 216 17.08 -2.26 -17.37
CA TRP A 216 15.77 -2.72 -16.92
C TRP A 216 15.13 -3.61 -17.97
N GLY A 217 14.92 -4.88 -17.61
CA GLY A 217 14.26 -5.88 -18.43
C GLY A 217 13.46 -6.87 -17.60
N ALA A 218 13.05 -7.98 -18.22
CA ALA A 218 12.11 -8.94 -17.64
C ALA A 218 12.62 -9.53 -16.32
N GLU A 219 13.93 -9.78 -16.23
CA GLU A 219 14.58 -10.27 -15.01
C GLU A 219 14.43 -9.28 -13.85
N GLN A 220 14.78 -8.00 -14.07
CA GLN A 220 14.67 -6.96 -13.03
C GLN A 220 13.21 -6.72 -12.64
N ALA A 221 12.30 -6.68 -13.62
CA ALA A 221 10.87 -6.52 -13.36
C ALA A 221 10.29 -7.69 -12.56
N SER A 222 10.68 -8.92 -12.87
CA SER A 222 10.27 -10.13 -12.15
C SER A 222 10.84 -10.19 -10.73
N ALA A 223 12.14 -9.89 -10.56
CA ALA A 223 12.78 -9.81 -9.26
C ALA A 223 12.10 -8.75 -8.37
N ARG A 224 11.85 -7.55 -8.90
CA ARG A 224 11.16 -6.48 -8.18
C ARG A 224 9.70 -6.83 -7.88
N GLN A 225 9.00 -7.52 -8.78
CA GLN A 225 7.64 -8.02 -8.53
C GLN A 225 7.61 -8.93 -7.29
N ASN A 226 8.57 -9.86 -7.18
CA ASN A 226 8.67 -10.77 -6.03
C ASN A 226 9.01 -10.00 -4.74
N ALA A 227 9.99 -9.09 -4.79
CA ALA A 227 10.38 -8.29 -3.63
C ALA A 227 9.21 -7.42 -3.10
N LEU A 228 8.51 -6.73 -4.00
CA LEU A 228 7.34 -5.92 -3.63
C LEU A 228 6.18 -6.76 -3.12
N ARG A 229 5.97 -7.95 -3.69
CA ARG A 229 4.98 -8.90 -3.17
C ARG A 229 5.34 -9.29 -1.73
N ASP A 230 6.57 -9.70 -1.47
CA ASP A 230 6.97 -10.19 -0.15
C ASP A 230 6.89 -9.07 0.92
N GLN A 231 7.26 -7.85 0.52
CA GLN A 231 7.07 -6.67 1.35
C GLN A 231 5.59 -6.36 1.59
N ALA A 232 4.76 -6.36 0.54
CA ALA A 232 3.32 -6.13 0.67
C ALA A 232 2.65 -7.22 1.53
N MET A 233 3.07 -8.48 1.41
CA MET A 233 2.63 -9.58 2.28
C MET A 233 2.92 -9.25 3.74
N THR A 234 4.15 -8.86 4.06
CA THR A 234 4.53 -8.45 5.42
C THR A 234 3.74 -7.23 5.90
N ILE A 235 3.57 -6.23 5.04
CA ILE A 235 2.84 -5.00 5.36
C ILE A 235 1.36 -5.31 5.63
N PHE A 236 0.64 -6.09 4.83
CA PHE A 236 -0.80 -6.30 5.08
C PHE A 236 -1.12 -7.60 5.82
N GLU A 237 -0.12 -8.34 6.32
CA GLU A 237 -0.37 -9.53 7.13
C GLU A 237 -1.08 -9.23 8.46
N LEU A 238 -0.80 -8.06 9.04
CA LEU A 238 -1.26 -7.67 10.38
C LEU A 238 -0.81 -8.65 11.49
N THR A 239 0.45 -9.06 11.48
CA THR A 239 1.08 -9.67 12.65
C THR A 239 1.32 -8.58 13.71
N PHE A 240 0.85 -8.83 14.94
CA PHE A 240 0.90 -7.89 16.06
C PHE A 240 1.84 -8.38 17.16
#